data_AF-A0A2A1ZPQ8-F1
#
_entry.id   AF-A0A2A1ZPQ8-F1
#
_cell.length_a   1.000
_cell.length_b   1.000
_cell.length_c   1.000
_cell.angle_alpha   90.00
_cell.angle_beta   90.00
_cell.angle_gamma   90.00
#
_symmetry.space_group_name_H-M   'P 1'
#
loop_
_entity.id
_entity.type
_entity.pdbx_description
1 polymer ?
#
loop_
_entity_poly.entity_id
_entity_poly.type
_entity_poly.pdbx_seq_one_letter_code
_entity_poly.pdbx_strand_id
1 'polypeptide(L)'
;MKKMIFLLILLCFTIVLKGCTQTIKATDFDPLDGEENIRMNNLDSYMFRDDVQYVDLRNLEARFEAGYIDGFEPIPFFDYLDNNGFYRNDTYEFNKDQLIDEKLIRSFFKEDKAIFLYSDGCIRSEYIRSLLSYLGYEKVYVLGGFFEYSGNNVVEGDGKYKLGDKVYGTYLDDDSNLLYTLSATLDMGRKMIDVRFDIQDEQKNSLRSMTQNDVDYLETFTIIENLSINEMMTLYQLKLYLLDITNKEVSNDLNINVKVIDNILSLIEDVVTYTN
;
A
#
# COMPACT_ATOMS: atom_id res chain seq x y z
N MET A 1 -30.15 -52.37 -3.00
CA MET A 1 -29.43 -51.41 -3.86
C MET A 1 -29.17 -50.06 -3.19
N LYS A 2 -30.14 -49.43 -2.50
CA LYS A 2 -29.93 -48.14 -1.79
C LYS A 2 -28.81 -48.14 -0.72
N LYS A 3 -28.62 -49.26 0.01
CA LYS A 3 -27.55 -49.39 1.01
C LYS A 3 -26.14 -49.50 0.41
N MET A 4 -26.02 -50.00 -0.82
CA MET A 4 -24.73 -50.08 -1.54
C MET A 4 -24.33 -48.72 -2.13
N ILE A 5 -25.31 -47.92 -2.56
CA ILE A 5 -25.08 -46.56 -3.07
C ILE A 5 -24.56 -45.65 -1.96
N PHE A 6 -25.09 -45.79 -0.73
CA PHE A 6 -24.64 -45.00 0.41
C PHE A 6 -23.19 -45.31 0.82
N LEU A 7 -22.77 -46.58 0.70
CA LEU A 7 -21.39 -46.99 0.98
C LEU A 7 -20.41 -46.46 -0.07
N LEU A 8 -20.83 -46.40 -1.34
CA LEU A 8 -20.00 -45.90 -2.44
C LEU A 8 -19.82 -44.36 -2.37
N ILE A 9 -20.85 -43.63 -1.94
CA ILE A 9 -20.80 -42.17 -1.73
C ILE A 9 -19.88 -41.84 -0.55
N LEU A 10 -19.94 -42.61 0.55
CA LEU A 10 -19.06 -42.42 1.70
C LEU A 10 -17.58 -42.70 1.35
N LEU A 11 -17.32 -43.72 0.53
CA LEU A 11 -15.98 -44.06 0.07
C LEU A 11 -15.41 -42.99 -0.87
N CYS A 12 -16.22 -42.45 -1.81
CA CYS A 12 -15.80 -41.34 -2.67
C CYS A 12 -15.51 -40.06 -1.86
N PHE A 13 -16.25 -39.77 -0.78
CA PHE A 13 -15.99 -38.59 0.05
C PHE A 13 -14.64 -38.67 0.79
N THR A 14 -14.19 -39.88 1.16
CA THR A 14 -12.86 -40.05 1.79
C THR A 14 -11.68 -39.91 0.82
N ILE A 15 -11.90 -40.05 -0.49
CA ILE A 15 -10.84 -39.94 -1.51
C ILE A 15 -10.61 -38.47 -1.91
N VAL A 16 -11.64 -37.62 -1.83
CA VAL A 16 -11.51 -36.18 -2.13
C VAL A 16 -10.74 -35.40 -1.05
N LEU A 17 -10.72 -35.89 0.20
CA LEU A 17 -9.92 -35.30 1.29
C LEU A 17 -8.43 -35.70 1.28
N LYS A 18 -8.01 -36.53 0.30
CA LYS A 18 -6.59 -36.74 -0.03
C LYS A 18 -6.15 -35.90 -1.24
N GLY A 19 -6.84 -34.78 -1.51
CA GLY A 19 -6.27 -33.72 -2.32
C GLY A 19 -4.94 -33.29 -1.71
N CYS A 20 -3.87 -33.38 -2.48
CA CYS A 20 -2.49 -33.08 -2.08
C CYS A 20 -2.39 -31.75 -1.33
N THR A 21 -2.37 -31.77 -0.01
CA THR A 21 -1.48 -30.89 0.73
C THR A 21 -0.07 -31.40 0.49
N GLN A 22 0.55 -30.95 -0.61
CA GLN A 22 1.99 -30.74 -0.58
C GLN A 22 2.23 -29.62 0.44
N THR A 23 2.20 -29.97 1.72
CA THR A 23 3.05 -29.30 2.69
C THR A 23 4.46 -29.55 2.19
N ILE A 24 4.96 -28.63 1.36
CA ILE A 24 6.39 -28.45 1.16
C ILE A 24 6.93 -28.27 2.56
N LYS A 25 7.56 -29.32 3.10
CA LYS A 25 8.23 -29.19 4.37
C LYS A 25 9.40 -28.24 4.13
N ALA A 26 9.63 -27.31 5.05
CA ALA A 26 10.76 -26.38 5.02
C ALA A 26 12.14 -27.06 4.87
N THR A 27 12.19 -28.39 5.00
CA THR A 27 13.39 -29.23 4.91
C THR A 27 13.86 -29.59 3.50
N ASP A 28 13.12 -29.23 2.44
CA ASP A 28 13.48 -29.62 1.05
C ASP A 28 14.36 -28.60 0.33
N PHE A 29 14.74 -27.53 1.02
CA PHE A 29 15.61 -26.50 0.46
C PHE A 29 17.04 -26.64 0.97
N ASP A 30 17.99 -26.49 0.05
CA ASP A 30 19.39 -26.28 0.44
C ASP A 30 19.50 -24.97 1.25
N PRO A 31 20.34 -24.93 2.30
CA PRO A 31 20.61 -23.72 3.05
C PRO A 31 21.14 -22.62 2.14
N LEU A 32 20.68 -21.39 2.36
CA LEU A 32 21.19 -20.26 1.59
C LEU A 32 22.64 -19.95 1.98
N ASP A 33 23.53 -19.84 1.00
CA ASP A 33 24.98 -19.62 1.20
C ASP A 33 25.44 -18.17 0.92
N GLY A 34 24.58 -17.34 0.31
CA GLY A 34 24.87 -15.94 0.01
C GLY A 34 25.18 -15.68 -1.46
N GLU A 35 25.36 -16.71 -2.28
CA GLU A 35 25.73 -16.59 -3.70
C GLU A 35 24.51 -16.65 -4.63
N GLU A 36 23.32 -16.91 -4.11
CA GLU A 36 22.11 -17.06 -4.90
C GLU A 36 21.66 -15.76 -5.56
N ASN A 37 21.36 -15.82 -6.85
CA ASN A 37 20.76 -14.70 -7.58
C ASN A 37 19.23 -14.72 -7.42
N ILE A 38 18.77 -14.27 -6.26
CA ILE A 38 17.34 -14.19 -5.92
C ILE A 38 16.82 -12.79 -6.28
N ARG A 39 15.77 -12.78 -7.09
CA ARG A 39 15.14 -11.58 -7.67
C ARG A 39 13.62 -11.76 -7.71
N MET A 40 12.90 -10.68 -7.99
CA MET A 40 11.43 -10.72 -8.09
C MET A 40 10.89 -11.77 -9.06
N ASN A 41 11.60 -12.04 -10.16
CA ASN A 41 11.16 -12.99 -11.18
C ASN A 41 11.29 -14.47 -10.77
N ASN A 42 12.09 -14.81 -9.75
CA ASN A 42 12.27 -16.18 -9.27
C ASN A 42 11.90 -16.36 -7.78
N LEU A 43 11.43 -15.29 -7.13
CA LEU A 43 11.12 -15.22 -5.70
C LEU A 43 10.20 -16.35 -5.22
N ASP A 44 9.17 -16.70 -5.99
CA ASP A 44 8.19 -17.74 -5.61
C ASP A 44 8.84 -19.10 -5.30
N SER A 45 9.98 -19.41 -5.91
CA SER A 45 10.73 -20.65 -5.64
C SER A 45 11.38 -20.66 -4.25
N TYR A 46 11.44 -19.50 -3.59
CA TYR A 46 12.09 -19.29 -2.30
C TYR A 46 11.12 -18.77 -1.24
N MET A 47 9.81 -18.73 -1.52
CA MET A 47 8.82 -18.22 -0.56
C MET A 47 8.54 -19.20 0.58
N PHE A 48 8.17 -18.65 1.74
CA PHE A 48 7.75 -19.39 2.93
C PHE A 48 8.78 -20.36 3.52
N ARG A 49 10.07 -20.08 3.32
CA ARG A 49 11.16 -20.76 4.03
C ARG A 49 11.23 -20.28 5.48
N ASP A 50 11.56 -21.17 6.40
CA ASP A 50 11.68 -20.86 7.83
C ASP A 50 13.00 -20.14 8.17
N ASP A 51 14.06 -20.41 7.40
CA ASP A 51 15.39 -19.79 7.47
C ASP A 51 15.48 -18.40 6.83
N VAL A 52 14.36 -17.86 6.34
CA VAL A 52 14.27 -16.54 5.70
C VAL A 52 13.35 -15.59 6.49
N GLN A 53 13.74 -14.33 6.57
CA GLN A 53 12.88 -13.19 6.90
C GLN A 53 12.58 -12.41 5.61
N TYR A 54 11.30 -12.19 5.33
CA TYR A 54 10.84 -11.47 4.15
C TYR A 54 10.41 -10.06 4.57
N VAL A 55 11.05 -9.00 4.06
CA VAL A 55 10.86 -7.62 4.50
C VAL A 55 10.46 -6.69 3.36
N ASP A 56 9.29 -6.06 3.51
CA ASP A 56 8.79 -4.99 2.63
C ASP A 56 9.15 -3.63 3.24
N LEU A 57 10.05 -2.91 2.56
CA LEU A 57 10.56 -1.60 2.99
C LEU A 57 9.76 -0.42 2.42
N ARG A 58 8.68 -0.68 1.68
CA ARG A 58 7.85 0.39 1.11
C ARG A 58 7.17 1.21 2.20
N ASN A 59 6.75 2.40 1.82
CA ASN A 59 5.84 3.17 2.63
C ASN A 59 4.51 2.43 2.74
N LEU A 60 3.84 2.59 3.86
CA LEU A 60 2.56 1.93 4.11
C LEU A 60 1.51 2.34 3.07
N GLU A 61 1.52 3.60 2.62
CA GLU A 61 0.72 4.10 1.51
C GLU A 61 0.86 3.24 0.24
N ALA A 62 2.08 3.10 -0.28
CA ALA A 62 2.34 2.32 -1.50
C ALA A 62 1.95 0.84 -1.32
N ARG A 63 2.07 0.31 -0.11
CA ARG A 63 1.65 -1.06 0.23
C ARG A 63 0.13 -1.23 0.16
N PHE A 64 -0.64 -0.27 0.65
CA PHE A 64 -2.10 -0.35 0.62
C PHE A 64 -2.68 0.02 -0.76
N GLU A 65 -2.03 0.91 -1.49
CA GLU A 65 -2.43 1.29 -2.85
C GLU A 65 -2.21 0.15 -3.84
N ALA A 66 -0.98 -0.37 -3.92
CA ALA A 66 -0.61 -1.35 -4.94
C ALA A 66 -0.76 -2.80 -4.48
N GLY A 67 -1.02 -3.03 -3.19
CA GLY A 67 -0.97 -4.36 -2.58
C GLY A 67 0.44 -4.76 -2.14
N TYR A 68 0.61 -6.00 -1.71
CA TYR A 68 1.86 -6.53 -1.16
C TYR A 68 2.07 -8.00 -1.49
N ILE A 69 3.30 -8.49 -1.32
CA ILE A 69 3.60 -9.92 -1.47
C ILE A 69 3.31 -10.60 -0.12
N ASP A 70 2.44 -11.61 -0.12
CA ASP A 70 2.11 -12.36 1.08
C ASP A 70 3.37 -12.96 1.72
N GLY A 71 3.38 -13.04 3.05
CA GLY A 71 4.55 -13.47 3.83
C GLY A 71 5.60 -12.38 4.10
N PHE A 72 5.54 -11.21 3.44
CA PHE A 72 6.46 -10.10 3.74
C PHE A 72 5.98 -9.22 4.91
N GLU A 73 6.85 -9.10 5.91
CA GLU A 73 6.70 -8.23 7.07
C GLU A 73 6.90 -6.76 6.65
N PRO A 74 5.95 -5.85 6.94
CA PRO A 74 6.13 -4.43 6.65
C PRO A 74 7.11 -3.79 7.65
N ILE A 75 8.24 -3.28 7.16
CA ILE A 75 9.20 -2.48 7.93
C ILE A 75 9.51 -1.21 7.13
N PRO A 76 8.63 -0.20 7.17
CA PRO A 76 8.70 0.94 6.26
C PRO A 76 10.00 1.75 6.39
N PHE A 77 10.66 2.01 5.25
CA PHE A 77 11.92 2.74 5.23
C PHE A 77 11.75 4.19 5.72
N PHE A 78 10.85 4.97 5.10
CA PHE A 78 10.66 6.38 5.47
C PHE A 78 9.72 6.56 6.65
N ASP A 79 8.64 5.79 6.71
CA ASP A 79 7.63 5.98 7.77
C ASP A 79 8.13 5.54 9.15
N TYR A 80 9.20 4.74 9.20
CA TYR A 80 9.69 4.20 10.46
C TYR A 80 11.21 4.18 10.61
N LEU A 81 11.99 3.63 9.67
CA LEU A 81 13.43 3.44 9.90
C LEU A 81 14.23 4.76 9.83
N ASP A 82 13.98 5.58 8.81
CA ASP A 82 14.61 6.91 8.66
C ASP A 82 14.14 7.85 9.79
N ASN A 83 15.08 8.57 10.39
CA ASN A 83 14.96 9.39 11.61
C ASN A 83 14.74 8.63 12.94
N ASN A 84 14.60 7.30 12.96
CA ASN A 84 14.55 6.53 14.21
C ASN A 84 15.77 5.61 14.36
N GLY A 85 15.96 4.70 13.40
CA GLY A 85 17.11 3.78 13.41
C GLY A 85 18.37 4.43 12.85
N PHE A 86 18.22 5.25 11.81
CA PHE A 86 19.30 6.01 11.18
C PHE A 86 18.78 7.35 10.67
N TYR A 87 19.67 8.30 10.39
CA TYR A 87 19.34 9.55 9.71
C TYR A 87 20.11 9.65 8.39
N ARG A 88 19.43 9.42 7.26
CA ARG A 88 20.12 9.34 5.95
C ARG A 88 20.66 10.68 5.44
N ASN A 89 20.21 11.81 5.99
CA ASN A 89 20.58 13.15 5.53
C ASN A 89 20.43 13.33 4.01
N ASP A 90 19.28 12.92 3.49
CA ASP A 90 18.93 12.89 2.08
C ASP A 90 19.80 12.04 1.12
N THR A 91 20.69 11.18 1.63
CA THR A 91 21.47 10.24 0.81
C THR A 91 20.81 8.87 0.72
N TYR A 92 21.15 8.11 -0.33
CA TYR A 92 20.79 6.70 -0.45
C TYR A 92 21.99 5.75 -0.35
N GLU A 93 23.16 6.30 -0.01
CA GLU A 93 24.35 5.54 0.33
C GLU A 93 24.52 5.57 1.84
N PHE A 94 24.59 4.39 2.45
CA PHE A 94 24.75 4.26 3.89
C PHE A 94 26.15 4.69 4.35
N ASN A 95 26.20 5.44 5.45
CA ASN A 95 27.40 5.73 6.20
C ASN A 95 27.17 5.38 7.68
N LYS A 96 28.14 4.75 8.34
CA LYS A 96 28.07 4.35 9.76
C LYS A 96 27.69 5.50 10.71
N ASP A 97 28.08 6.74 10.38
CA ASP A 97 27.79 7.91 11.22
C ASP A 97 26.30 8.31 11.17
N GLN A 98 25.53 7.73 10.24
CA GLN A 98 24.07 7.89 10.13
C GLN A 98 23.31 6.99 11.11
N LEU A 99 23.93 5.96 11.68
CA LEU A 99 23.27 5.03 12.61
C LEU A 99 23.00 5.72 13.94
N ILE A 100 21.73 5.77 14.35
CA ILE A 100 21.26 6.40 15.59
C ILE A 100 21.02 5.34 16.66
N ASP A 101 20.27 4.28 16.32
CA ASP A 101 19.87 3.24 17.26
C ASP A 101 20.07 1.84 16.68
N GLU A 102 21.25 1.27 16.96
CA GLU A 102 21.59 -0.10 16.58
C GLU A 102 20.63 -1.14 17.18
N LYS A 103 20.14 -0.92 18.41
CA LYS A 103 19.27 -1.88 19.08
C LYS A 103 17.91 -1.92 18.41
N LEU A 104 17.40 -0.76 17.98
CA LEU A 104 16.18 -0.67 17.19
C LEU A 104 16.33 -1.48 15.90
N ILE A 105 17.40 -1.25 15.13
CA ILE A 105 17.66 -2.00 13.89
C ILE A 105 17.71 -3.52 14.16
N ARG A 106 18.50 -3.97 15.13
CA ARG A 106 18.60 -5.40 15.48
C ARG A 106 17.31 -6.02 16.02
N SER A 107 16.37 -5.22 16.52
CA SER A 107 15.07 -5.74 16.96
C SER A 107 14.17 -6.16 15.78
N PHE A 108 14.33 -5.49 14.63
CA PHE A 108 13.55 -5.72 13.41
C PHE A 108 14.13 -6.82 12.54
N PHE A 109 15.46 -6.89 12.41
CA PHE A 109 16.13 -7.83 11.51
C PHE A 109 16.65 -9.05 12.27
N LYS A 110 16.40 -10.26 11.76
CA LYS A 110 16.78 -11.51 12.42
C LYS A 110 18.18 -11.96 11.97
N GLU A 111 19.17 -11.85 12.86
CA GLU A 111 20.58 -12.20 12.57
C GLU A 111 20.79 -13.68 12.22
N ASP A 112 19.93 -14.57 12.70
CA ASP A 112 19.99 -16.01 12.47
C ASP A 112 19.32 -16.44 11.15
N LYS A 113 18.77 -15.51 10.37
CA LYS A 113 18.06 -15.77 9.12
C LYS A 113 18.72 -15.08 7.94
N ALA A 114 18.47 -15.61 6.75
CA ALA A 114 18.62 -14.83 5.53
C ALA A 114 17.52 -13.75 5.47
N ILE A 115 17.84 -12.57 4.94
CA ILE A 115 16.90 -11.45 4.89
C ILE A 115 16.67 -11.07 3.43
N PHE A 116 15.43 -11.15 2.99
CA PHE A 116 14.99 -10.77 1.66
C PHE A 116 14.34 -9.39 1.72
N LEU A 117 14.93 -8.42 1.02
CA LEU A 117 14.51 -7.03 1.02
C LEU A 117 13.91 -6.64 -0.33
N TYR A 118 12.74 -6.02 -0.31
CA TYR A 118 12.28 -5.22 -1.44
C TYR A 118 11.72 -3.87 -1.03
N SER A 119 11.65 -2.97 -2.01
CA SER A 119 10.90 -1.71 -1.90
C SER A 119 10.22 -1.41 -3.25
N ASP A 120 9.73 -0.19 -3.51
CA ASP A 120 9.27 0.18 -4.87
C ASP A 120 10.41 0.16 -5.89
N GLY A 121 11.66 0.14 -5.45
CA GLY A 121 12.86 -0.03 -6.29
C GLY A 121 14.02 -0.63 -5.49
N CYS A 122 15.22 -0.66 -6.05
CA CYS A 122 16.38 -1.30 -5.41
C CYS A 122 17.09 -0.41 -4.37
N ILE A 123 16.98 0.92 -4.50
CA ILE A 123 17.86 1.87 -3.79
C ILE A 123 17.70 1.80 -2.26
N ARG A 124 16.47 1.77 -1.73
CA ARG A 124 16.22 1.67 -0.28
C ARG A 124 16.66 0.33 0.29
N SER A 125 16.38 -0.76 -0.43
CA SER A 125 16.82 -2.11 -0.04
C SER A 125 18.34 -2.21 0.02
N GLU A 126 19.04 -1.54 -0.90
CA GLU A 126 20.50 -1.51 -0.94
C GLU A 126 21.10 -0.70 0.23
N TYR A 127 20.45 0.39 0.63
CA TYR A 127 20.81 1.14 1.84
C TYR A 127 20.72 0.23 3.08
N ILE A 128 19.60 -0.47 3.25
CA ILE A 128 19.41 -1.40 4.38
C ILE A 128 20.39 -2.57 4.30
N ARG A 129 20.65 -3.14 3.12
CA ARG A 129 21.67 -4.18 2.93
C ARG A 129 23.05 -3.71 3.43
N SER A 130 23.45 -2.49 3.07
CA SER A 130 24.72 -1.90 3.48
C SER A 130 24.79 -1.67 5.00
N LEU A 131 23.71 -1.17 5.60
CA LEU A 131 23.58 -1.02 7.06
C LEU A 131 23.69 -2.36 7.78
N LEU A 132 22.93 -3.38 7.35
CA LEU A 132 22.94 -4.70 7.98
C LEU A 132 24.29 -5.40 7.80
N SER A 133 24.93 -5.24 6.63
CA SER A 133 26.29 -5.74 6.40
C SER A 133 27.30 -5.11 7.37
N TYR A 134 27.20 -3.80 7.63
CA TYR A 134 28.01 -3.13 8.66
C TYR A 134 27.78 -3.71 10.07
N LEU A 135 26.55 -4.12 10.37
CA LEU A 135 26.18 -4.74 11.66
C LEU A 135 26.54 -6.23 11.77
N GLY A 136 27.11 -6.83 10.73
CA GLY A 136 27.57 -8.22 10.71
C GLY A 136 26.59 -9.23 10.12
N TYR A 137 25.51 -8.78 9.47
CA TYR A 137 24.59 -9.68 8.78
C TYR A 137 25.21 -10.11 7.45
N GLU A 138 25.32 -11.42 7.24
CA GLU A 138 26.02 -11.98 6.08
C GLU A 138 25.08 -12.26 4.89
N LYS A 139 23.81 -12.61 5.18
CA LYS A 139 22.85 -13.11 4.19
C LYS A 139 21.71 -12.14 3.96
N VAL A 140 21.97 -11.07 3.20
CA VAL A 140 20.97 -10.03 2.91
C VAL A 140 20.84 -9.82 1.41
N TYR A 141 19.66 -10.10 0.88
CA TYR A 141 19.36 -10.13 -0.55
C TYR A 141 18.43 -8.98 -0.93
N VAL A 142 18.81 -8.20 -1.94
CA VAL A 142 17.95 -7.20 -2.57
C VAL A 142 17.22 -7.82 -3.75
N LEU A 143 15.90 -7.94 -3.64
CA LEU A 143 15.09 -8.67 -4.62
C LEU A 143 14.77 -7.84 -5.88
N GLY A 144 14.65 -6.53 -5.74
CA GLY A 144 14.20 -5.63 -6.80
C GLY A 144 13.07 -4.72 -6.34
N GLY A 145 12.36 -4.14 -7.30
CA GLY A 145 11.16 -3.31 -7.06
C GLY A 145 9.88 -4.15 -7.06
N PHE A 146 8.89 -3.77 -6.25
CA PHE A 146 7.57 -4.45 -6.22
C PHE A 146 6.94 -4.56 -7.62
N PHE A 147 7.10 -3.55 -8.47
CA PHE A 147 6.58 -3.53 -9.84
C PHE A 147 7.17 -4.62 -10.77
N GLU A 148 8.28 -5.25 -10.38
CA GLU A 148 8.92 -6.34 -11.14
C GLU A 148 8.34 -7.72 -10.78
N TYR A 149 7.57 -7.80 -9.70
CA TYR A 149 7.02 -9.05 -9.23
C TYR A 149 5.86 -9.51 -10.11
N SER A 150 5.94 -10.76 -10.57
CA SER A 150 4.97 -11.41 -11.45
C SER A 150 4.56 -12.80 -10.94
N GLY A 151 4.85 -13.08 -9.67
CA GLY A 151 4.48 -14.34 -9.01
C GLY A 151 3.04 -14.34 -8.52
N ASN A 152 2.66 -15.44 -7.86
CA ASN A 152 1.27 -15.71 -7.48
C ASN A 152 0.92 -15.32 -6.04
N ASN A 153 1.86 -14.75 -5.29
CA ASN A 153 1.67 -14.38 -3.89
C ASN A 153 1.30 -12.89 -3.72
N VAL A 154 0.84 -12.20 -4.76
CA VAL A 154 0.34 -10.82 -4.62
C VAL A 154 -1.00 -10.85 -3.89
N VAL A 155 -1.09 -10.07 -2.81
CA VAL A 155 -2.34 -9.60 -2.22
C VAL A 155 -2.60 -8.22 -2.79
N GLU A 156 -3.67 -8.08 -3.56
CA GLU A 156 -4.05 -6.82 -4.18
C GLU A 156 -4.39 -5.75 -3.13
N GLY A 157 -3.96 -4.52 -3.42
CA GLY A 157 -4.39 -3.35 -2.66
C GLY A 157 -5.80 -2.96 -3.06
N ASP A 158 -6.60 -2.51 -2.11
CA ASP A 158 -7.91 -1.94 -2.39
C ASP A 158 -7.86 -0.41 -2.55
N GLY A 159 -6.68 0.20 -2.39
CA GLY A 159 -6.50 1.64 -2.48
C GLY A 159 -7.24 2.42 -1.40
N LYS A 160 -7.60 1.79 -0.28
CA LYS A 160 -8.38 2.41 0.80
C LYS A 160 -7.67 2.17 2.13
N TYR A 161 -7.15 3.23 2.75
CA TYR A 161 -6.48 3.06 4.05
C TYR A 161 -6.55 4.29 4.96
N LYS A 162 -6.47 4.01 6.27
CA LYS A 162 -6.26 4.98 7.35
C LYS A 162 -4.97 4.61 8.07
N LEU A 163 -3.97 5.47 7.99
CA LEU A 163 -2.67 5.27 8.62
C LEU A 163 -2.37 6.40 9.61
N GLY A 164 -2.59 6.13 10.89
CA GLY A 164 -2.47 7.13 11.95
C GLY A 164 -3.44 8.28 11.70
N ASP A 165 -2.88 9.42 11.32
CA ASP A 165 -3.61 10.64 10.99
C ASP A 165 -3.74 10.88 9.48
N LYS A 166 -3.16 10.02 8.65
CA LYS A 166 -3.32 10.07 7.19
C LYS A 166 -4.48 9.21 6.73
N VAL A 167 -5.18 9.69 5.72
CA VAL A 167 -6.33 9.04 5.10
C VAL A 167 -6.15 9.07 3.59
N TYR A 168 -6.44 7.96 2.94
CA TYR A 168 -6.45 7.86 1.49
C TYR A 168 -7.67 7.07 1.02
N GLY A 169 -8.23 7.50 -0.10
CA GLY A 169 -9.30 6.77 -0.76
C GLY A 169 -9.28 6.96 -2.26
N THR A 170 -9.94 6.04 -2.93
CA THR A 170 -10.14 6.05 -4.38
C THR A 170 -11.60 5.77 -4.72
N TYR A 171 -12.03 6.29 -5.86
CA TYR A 171 -13.33 6.04 -6.46
C TYR A 171 -13.20 6.02 -7.98
N LEU A 172 -13.61 4.93 -8.61
CA LEU A 172 -13.65 4.80 -10.06
C LEU A 172 -15.06 5.14 -10.54
N ASP A 173 -15.19 6.16 -11.40
CA ASP A 173 -16.47 6.48 -12.04
C ASP A 173 -16.71 5.54 -13.22
N ASP A 174 -17.65 4.60 -13.07
CA ASP A 174 -18.00 3.59 -14.08
C ASP A 174 -18.43 4.18 -15.43
N ASP A 175 -18.94 5.42 -15.46
CA ASP A 175 -19.39 6.07 -16.69
C ASP A 175 -18.23 6.67 -17.51
N SER A 176 -17.21 7.19 -16.83
CA SER A 176 -16.11 7.93 -17.45
C SER A 176 -14.76 7.19 -17.41
N ASN A 177 -14.67 6.09 -16.66
CA ASN A 177 -13.43 5.40 -16.29
C ASN A 177 -12.38 6.32 -15.67
N LEU A 178 -12.80 7.43 -15.05
CA LEU A 178 -11.89 8.34 -14.35
C LEU A 178 -11.73 7.90 -12.91
N LEU A 179 -10.47 7.80 -12.47
CA LEU A 179 -10.12 7.46 -11.11
C LEU A 179 -9.98 8.74 -10.29
N TYR A 180 -10.86 8.94 -9.33
CA TYR A 180 -10.77 10.00 -8.34
C TYR A 180 -10.00 9.50 -7.13
N THR A 181 -9.09 10.31 -6.61
CA THR A 181 -8.31 10.00 -5.41
C THR A 181 -8.40 11.13 -4.39
N LEU A 182 -8.38 10.78 -3.12
CA LEU A 182 -8.34 11.68 -1.98
C LEU A 182 -7.16 11.27 -1.11
N SER A 183 -6.27 12.21 -0.80
CA SER A 183 -5.33 12.07 0.31
C SER A 183 -5.55 13.20 1.31
N ALA A 184 -5.53 12.89 2.60
CA ALA A 184 -5.72 13.88 3.65
C ALA A 184 -4.86 13.56 4.88
N THR A 185 -4.42 14.60 5.57
CA THR A 185 -3.83 14.51 6.91
C THR A 185 -4.77 15.17 7.91
N LEU A 186 -5.03 14.49 9.02
CA LEU A 186 -5.95 14.89 10.06
C LEU A 186 -5.21 15.38 11.30
N ASP A 187 -5.82 16.26 12.09
CA ASP A 187 -5.38 16.54 13.45
C ASP A 187 -5.96 15.53 14.47
N MET A 188 -5.61 15.72 15.74
CA MET A 188 -6.15 14.93 16.87
C MET A 188 -7.68 15.00 16.99
N GLY A 189 -8.31 16.06 16.47
CA GLY A 189 -9.76 16.25 16.42
C GLY A 189 -10.40 15.70 15.13
N ARG A 190 -9.63 14.98 14.29
CA ARG A 190 -10.04 14.45 12.97
C ARG A 190 -10.37 15.53 11.94
N LYS A 191 -9.91 16.76 12.15
CA LYS A 191 -10.06 17.87 11.22
C LYS A 191 -8.94 17.81 10.18
N MET A 192 -9.25 18.08 8.92
CA MET A 192 -8.27 18.09 7.85
C MET A 192 -7.33 19.28 8.02
N ILE A 193 -6.03 19.00 8.12
CA ILE A 193 -4.95 20.01 8.10
C ILE A 193 -4.24 20.04 6.75
N ASP A 194 -4.38 18.98 5.97
CA ASP A 194 -3.97 18.87 4.57
C ASP A 194 -4.98 17.98 3.85
N VAL A 195 -5.33 18.34 2.62
CA VAL A 195 -6.24 17.55 1.78
C VAL A 195 -5.94 17.81 0.31
N ARG A 196 -5.96 16.74 -0.48
CA ARG A 196 -5.71 16.75 -1.91
C ARG A 196 -6.69 15.82 -2.61
N PHE A 197 -7.37 16.34 -3.62
CA PHE A 197 -8.14 15.57 -4.58
C PHE A 197 -7.38 15.46 -5.90
N ASP A 198 -7.31 14.28 -6.50
CA ASP A 198 -6.79 14.12 -7.85
C ASP A 198 -7.78 13.35 -8.72
N ILE A 199 -7.62 13.47 -10.03
CA ILE A 199 -8.39 12.75 -11.02
C ILE A 199 -7.44 12.25 -12.09
N GLN A 200 -7.54 10.96 -12.42
CA GLN A 200 -6.63 10.28 -13.33
C GLN A 200 -7.39 9.57 -14.45
N ASP A 201 -6.79 9.54 -15.63
CA ASP A 201 -7.25 8.71 -16.75
C ASP A 201 -6.88 7.22 -16.56
N GLU A 202 -7.32 6.37 -17.49
CA GLU A 202 -6.98 4.93 -17.51
C GLU A 202 -5.46 4.65 -17.59
N GLN A 203 -4.67 5.63 -18.02
CA GLN A 203 -3.21 5.54 -18.09
C GLN A 203 -2.52 6.13 -16.84
N LYS A 204 -3.29 6.46 -15.78
CA LYS A 204 -2.84 7.06 -14.52
C LYS A 204 -2.24 8.46 -14.68
N ASN A 205 -2.52 9.18 -15.76
CA ASN A 205 -2.13 10.58 -15.89
C ASN A 205 -3.11 11.46 -15.12
N SER A 206 -2.60 12.36 -14.29
CA SER A 206 -3.44 13.37 -13.63
C SER A 206 -4.03 14.32 -14.67
N LEU A 207 -5.36 14.45 -14.66
CA LEU A 207 -6.11 15.40 -15.48
C LEU A 207 -6.40 16.70 -14.73
N ARG A 208 -5.91 16.84 -13.49
CA ARG A 208 -6.22 17.97 -12.61
C ARG A 208 -5.86 19.33 -13.23
N SER A 209 -4.72 19.42 -13.92
CA SER A 209 -4.27 20.66 -14.56
C SER A 209 -4.84 20.87 -15.97
N MET A 210 -5.70 19.97 -16.43
CA MET A 210 -6.27 20.00 -17.77
C MET A 210 -7.74 20.42 -17.69
N THR A 211 -8.15 21.37 -18.54
CA THR A 211 -9.57 21.59 -18.80
C THR A 211 -10.04 20.50 -19.76
N GLN A 212 -11.00 19.67 -19.35
CA GLN A 212 -11.56 18.61 -20.19
C GLN A 212 -13.09 18.73 -20.18
N ASN A 213 -13.72 18.69 -21.36
CA ASN A 213 -15.18 18.79 -21.51
C ASN A 213 -15.79 20.01 -20.79
N ASP A 214 -15.11 21.17 -20.86
CA ASP A 214 -15.48 22.42 -20.18
C ASP A 214 -15.53 22.33 -18.63
N VAL A 215 -14.84 21.33 -18.06
CA VAL A 215 -14.67 21.17 -16.61
C VAL A 215 -13.29 21.66 -16.19
N ASP A 216 -13.26 22.62 -15.25
CA ASP A 216 -12.04 23.04 -14.58
C ASP A 216 -11.89 22.29 -13.24
N TYR A 217 -11.20 21.15 -13.29
CA TYR A 217 -10.91 20.34 -12.12
C TYR A 217 -9.98 21.05 -11.14
N LEU A 218 -9.04 21.84 -11.65
CA LEU A 218 -8.10 22.57 -10.79
C LEU A 218 -8.85 23.58 -9.93
N GLU A 219 -9.71 24.39 -10.53
CA GLU A 219 -10.53 25.38 -9.82
C GLU A 219 -11.43 24.68 -8.79
N THR A 220 -12.18 23.66 -9.21
CA THR A 220 -13.10 22.92 -8.33
C THR A 220 -12.39 22.32 -7.13
N PHE A 221 -11.32 21.54 -7.35
CA PHE A 221 -10.59 20.89 -6.26
C PHE A 221 -9.91 21.93 -5.36
N THR A 222 -9.35 23.00 -5.92
CA THR A 222 -8.70 24.05 -5.12
C THR A 222 -9.69 24.77 -4.21
N ILE A 223 -10.91 25.04 -4.69
CA ILE A 223 -11.97 25.62 -3.85
C ILE A 223 -12.31 24.69 -2.68
N ILE A 224 -12.53 23.41 -2.99
CA ILE A 224 -12.93 22.41 -1.99
C ILE A 224 -11.82 22.18 -0.96
N GLU A 225 -10.57 22.04 -1.40
CA GLU A 225 -9.40 21.84 -0.52
C GLU A 225 -9.18 23.03 0.40
N ASN A 226 -9.18 24.25 -0.16
CA ASN A 226 -8.99 25.46 0.64
C ASN A 226 -10.12 25.65 1.65
N LEU A 227 -11.38 25.42 1.24
CA LEU A 227 -12.51 25.49 2.16
C LEU A 227 -12.35 24.48 3.31
N SER A 228 -12.01 23.24 2.97
CA SER A 228 -11.84 22.15 3.93
C SER A 228 -10.81 22.49 5.00
N ILE A 229 -9.68 23.07 4.59
CA ILE A 229 -8.59 23.45 5.50
C ILE A 229 -8.93 24.72 6.28
N ASN A 230 -9.42 25.77 5.61
CA ASN A 230 -9.69 27.07 6.24
C ASN A 230 -10.79 26.99 7.31
N GLU A 231 -11.81 26.18 7.05
CA GLU A 231 -12.90 25.94 8.01
C GLU A 231 -12.58 24.81 9.01
N MET A 232 -11.39 24.20 8.90
CA MET A 232 -10.95 23.07 9.71
C MET A 232 -12.00 21.95 9.77
N MET A 233 -12.49 21.54 8.61
CA MET A 233 -13.55 20.56 8.48
C MET A 233 -13.04 19.14 8.72
N THR A 234 -13.88 18.29 9.30
CA THR A 234 -13.76 16.83 9.19
C THR A 234 -14.26 16.37 7.81
N LEU A 235 -13.86 15.17 7.36
CA LEU A 235 -14.39 14.59 6.11
C LEU A 235 -15.92 14.45 6.11
N TYR A 236 -16.52 14.16 7.28
CA TYR A 236 -17.97 14.12 7.42
C TYR A 236 -18.63 15.49 7.23
N GLN A 237 -18.03 16.56 7.79
CA GLN A 237 -18.53 17.92 7.58
C GLN A 237 -18.39 18.36 6.12
N LEU A 238 -17.29 18.01 5.46
CA LEU A 238 -17.11 18.24 4.03
C LEU A 238 -18.19 17.53 3.21
N LYS A 239 -18.46 16.25 3.49
CA LYS A 239 -19.56 15.51 2.85
C LYS A 239 -20.90 16.24 2.98
N LEU A 240 -21.26 16.65 4.20
CA LEU A 240 -22.53 17.37 4.43
C LEU A 240 -22.59 18.70 3.67
N TYR A 241 -21.47 19.43 3.60
CA TYR A 241 -21.37 20.68 2.85
C TYR A 241 -21.55 20.46 1.35
N LEU A 242 -20.87 19.46 0.78
CA LEU A 242 -21.00 19.12 -0.65
C LEU A 242 -22.41 18.63 -1.00
N LEU A 243 -23.06 17.86 -0.12
CA LEU A 243 -24.47 17.49 -0.26
C LEU A 243 -25.40 18.71 -0.26
N ASP A 244 -25.11 19.74 0.54
CA ASP A 244 -25.90 20.97 0.54
C ASP A 244 -25.74 21.76 -0.77
N ILE A 245 -24.54 21.75 -1.36
CA ILE A 245 -24.28 22.36 -2.68
C ILE A 245 -25.07 21.65 -3.79
N THR A 246 -25.11 20.33 -3.80
CA THR A 246 -25.84 19.59 -4.85
C THR A 246 -27.36 19.70 -4.70
N ASN A 247 -27.86 19.86 -3.47
CA ASN A 247 -29.30 19.97 -3.20
C ASN A 247 -29.88 21.38 -3.38
N LYS A 248 -29.05 22.42 -3.33
CA LYS A 248 -29.48 23.80 -3.61
C LYS A 248 -29.07 24.16 -5.03
N GLU A 249 -29.84 24.98 -5.74
CA GLU A 249 -29.40 25.66 -6.98
C GLU A 249 -28.26 26.70 -6.72
N VAL A 250 -27.42 26.47 -5.69
CA VAL A 250 -26.24 27.27 -5.29
C VAL A 250 -25.03 26.96 -6.16
N SER A 251 -25.09 25.94 -7.02
CA SER A 251 -24.04 25.64 -8.01
C SER A 251 -23.67 26.84 -8.89
N ASN A 252 -24.60 27.79 -9.05
CA ASN A 252 -24.40 29.00 -9.85
C ASN A 252 -23.42 30.02 -9.23
N ASP A 253 -23.20 30.02 -7.92
CA ASP A 253 -22.36 31.04 -7.25
C ASP A 253 -20.87 30.65 -7.17
N LEU A 254 -20.54 29.36 -7.32
CA LEU A 254 -19.17 28.85 -7.18
C LEU A 254 -18.54 28.36 -8.49
N ASN A 255 -19.28 28.37 -9.61
CA ASN A 255 -18.83 27.82 -10.90
C ASN A 255 -18.32 26.37 -10.82
N ILE A 256 -18.86 25.58 -9.88
CA ILE A 256 -18.43 24.20 -9.67
C ILE A 256 -19.30 23.24 -10.49
N ASN A 257 -18.67 22.31 -11.19
CA ASN A 257 -19.36 21.27 -11.93
C ASN A 257 -20.01 20.26 -10.98
N VAL A 258 -21.34 20.14 -11.02
CA VAL A 258 -22.13 19.25 -10.13
C VAL A 258 -21.72 17.78 -10.26
N LYS A 259 -21.41 17.31 -11.48
CA LYS A 259 -20.98 15.92 -11.69
C LYS A 259 -19.65 15.62 -10.99
N VAL A 260 -18.75 16.61 -10.93
CA VAL A 260 -17.50 16.47 -10.16
C VAL A 260 -17.78 16.37 -8.67
N ILE A 261 -18.73 17.15 -8.15
CA ILE A 261 -19.13 17.06 -6.74
C ILE A 261 -19.72 15.69 -6.42
N ASP A 262 -20.58 15.14 -7.29
CA ASP A 262 -21.17 13.82 -7.09
C ASP A 262 -20.10 12.72 -7.00
N ASN A 263 -19.09 12.76 -7.86
CA ASN A 263 -17.96 11.81 -7.81
C ASN A 263 -17.09 12.01 -6.55
N ILE A 264 -16.85 13.26 -6.13
CA ILE A 264 -16.17 13.55 -4.86
C ILE A 264 -16.99 13.04 -3.67
N LEU A 265 -18.33 13.17 -3.71
CA LEU A 265 -19.21 12.66 -2.66
C LEU A 265 -19.11 11.14 -2.53
N SER A 266 -19.12 10.41 -3.64
CA SER A 266 -18.89 8.95 -3.64
C SER A 266 -17.53 8.58 -3.06
N LEU A 267 -16.47 9.30 -3.45
CA LEU A 267 -15.12 9.13 -2.90
C LEU A 267 -15.08 9.35 -1.38
N ILE A 268 -15.69 10.44 -0.89
CA ILE A 268 -15.71 10.76 0.54
C ILE A 268 -16.60 9.79 1.32
N GLU A 269 -17.73 9.35 0.76
CA GLU A 269 -18.64 8.38 1.40
C GLU A 269 -17.89 7.11 1.82
N ASP A 270 -17.13 6.56 0.88
CA ASP A 270 -16.32 5.39 1.10
C ASP A 270 -15.35 5.66 2.25
N VAL A 271 -14.58 6.74 2.17
CA VAL A 271 -13.57 7.08 3.19
C VAL A 271 -14.17 7.37 4.57
N VAL A 272 -15.32 8.05 4.65
CA VAL A 272 -16.02 8.33 5.91
C VAL A 272 -16.52 7.05 6.56
N THR A 273 -17.00 6.09 5.77
CA THR A 273 -17.46 4.79 6.27
C THR A 273 -16.31 3.97 6.88
N TYR A 274 -15.08 4.13 6.38
CA TYR A 274 -13.88 3.49 6.94
C TYR A 274 -13.24 4.22 8.13
N THR A 275 -13.61 5.48 8.40
CA THR A 275 -12.92 6.33 9.40
C THR A 275 -13.67 6.50 10.73
N ASN A 276 -14.98 6.22 10.76
CA ASN A 276 -15.85 6.19 11.96
C ASN A 276 -16.02 4.78 12.52
#